data_AF-A0A534S806-F1
#
_entry.id   AF-A0A534S806-F1
#
_cell.length_a   1.000
_cell.length_b   1.000
_cell.length_c   1.000
_cell.angle_alpha   90.00
_cell.angle_beta   90.00
_cell.angle_gamma   90.00
#
_symmetry.space_group_name_H-M   'P 1'
#
loop_
_entity.id
_entity.type
_entity.pdbx_description
1 polymer ?
#
loop_
_entity_poly.entity_id
_entity_poly.type
_entity_poly.pdbx_seq_one_letter_code
_entity_poly.pdbx_strand_id
1 'polypeptide(L)' 'METKDEHAIVSLLDKDPELKKFYDEHRELEKKLAEFQHKHYLTPEEEVEMKKIQKLKLVGKDRMMEILGRHRQAGAAQ' A
#
# COMPACT_ATOMS: atom_id res chain seq x y z
N MET A 1 -7.24 2.64 3.25
CA MET A 1 -7.31 1.34 3.95
C MET A 1 -8.32 1.46 5.07
N GLU A 2 -8.89 0.36 5.54
CA GLU A 2 -9.56 0.38 6.85
C GLU A 2 -8.49 0.53 7.92
N THR A 3 -8.76 1.34 8.95
CA THR A 3 -7.84 1.61 10.06
C THR A 3 -7.38 0.33 10.78
N LYS A 4 -8.18 -0.74 10.74
CA LYS A 4 -7.83 -2.05 11.26
C LYS A 4 -6.68 -2.73 10.50
N ASP A 5 -6.69 -2.66 9.18
CA ASP A 5 -5.65 -3.28 8.36
C ASP A 5 -4.32 -2.53 8.54
N GLU A 6 -4.39 -1.21 8.60
CA GLU A 6 -3.21 -0.36 8.85
C GLU A 6 -2.54 -0.71 10.19
N HIS A 7 -3.33 -0.88 11.26
CA HIS A 7 -2.77 -1.19 12.57
C HIS A 7 -2.13 -2.59 12.63
N ALA A 8 -2.72 -3.56 11.94
CA ALA A 8 -2.16 -4.90 11.80
C ALA A 8 -0.87 -4.87 10.96
N ILE A 9 -0.85 -4.09 9.87
CA ILE A 9 0.34 -3.91 9.05
C ILE A 9 1.46 -3.31 9.90
N VAL A 10 1.21 -2.19 10.59
CA VAL A 10 2.19 -1.50 11.43
C VAL A 10 2.79 -2.42 12.49
N SER A 11 1.96 -3.25 13.13
CA SER A 11 2.43 -4.22 14.13
C SER A 11 3.27 -5.35 13.53
N LEU A 12 3.07 -5.67 12.26
CA LEU A 12 3.83 -6.69 11.54
C LEU A 12 5.05 -6.13 10.81
N LEU A 13 5.18 -4.80 10.63
CA LEU A 13 6.36 -4.19 9.99
C LEU A 13 7.68 -4.53 10.70
N ASP A 14 7.62 -4.76 12.00
CA ASP A 14 8.78 -5.16 12.82
C ASP A 14 9.14 -6.64 12.61
N LYS A 15 8.12 -7.48 12.43
CA LYS A 15 8.27 -8.93 12.24
C LYS A 15 8.55 -9.33 10.79
N ASP A 16 8.12 -8.50 9.84
CA ASP A 16 8.11 -8.81 8.42
C ASP A 16 8.68 -7.64 7.60
N PRO A 17 9.96 -7.72 7.21
CA PRO A 17 10.61 -6.68 6.42
C PRO A 17 10.07 -6.59 4.98
N GLU A 18 9.42 -7.64 4.47
CA GLU A 18 8.78 -7.60 3.15
C GLU A 18 7.52 -6.74 3.21
N LEU A 19 6.68 -6.93 4.24
CA LEU A 19 5.53 -6.08 4.49
C LEU A 19 5.95 -4.61 4.65
N LYS A 20 7.07 -4.37 5.33
CA LYS A 20 7.63 -3.03 5.48
C LYS A 20 7.95 -2.36 4.16
N LYS A 21 8.54 -3.08 3.22
CA LYS A 21 8.80 -2.55 1.87
C LYS A 21 7.50 -2.17 1.15
N PHE A 22 6.50 -3.04 1.17
CA PHE A 22 5.21 -2.76 0.51
C PHE A 22 4.45 -1.60 1.15
N TYR A 23 4.52 -1.47 2.48
CA TYR A 23 3.90 -0.36 3.20
C TYR A 23 4.56 0.98 2.89
N ASP A 24 5.90 1.01 2.86
CA ASP A 24 6.65 2.21 2.50
C ASP A 24 6.35 2.64 1.06
N GLU A 25 6.36 1.69 0.12
CA GLU A 25 6.00 1.93 -1.28
C GLU A 25 4.55 2.42 -1.42
N HIS A 26 3.60 1.85 -0.68
CA HIS A 26 2.22 2.34 -0.66
C HIS A 26 2.12 3.79 -0.17
N ARG A 27 2.91 4.17 0.84
CA ARG A 27 2.94 5.52 1.40
C ARG A 27 3.57 6.52 0.41
N GLU A 28 4.62 6.11 -0.29
CA GLU A 28 5.21 6.90 -1.38
C GLU A 28 4.23 7.10 -2.54
N LEU A 29 3.54 6.03 -2.96
CA LEU A 29 2.52 6.07 -4.00
C LEU A 29 1.35 6.98 -3.60
N GLU A 30 0.93 6.97 -2.32
CA GLU A 30 -0.07 7.92 -1.82
C GLU A 30 0.37 9.35 -1.91
N LYS A 31 1.61 9.64 -1.49
CA LYS A 31 2.16 10.99 -1.54
C LYS A 31 2.18 11.51 -2.98
N LYS A 32 2.66 10.70 -3.93
CA LYS A 32 2.65 11.04 -5.36
C LYS A 32 1.22 11.26 -5.87
N LEU A 33 0.28 10.38 -5.52
CA LEU A 33 -1.14 10.54 -5.89
C LEU A 33 -1.72 11.84 -5.33
N ALA A 34 -1.40 12.20 -4.09
CA ALA A 34 -1.85 13.45 -3.48
C ALA A 34 -1.29 14.68 -4.20
N GLU A 35 -0.04 14.63 -4.66
CA GLU A 35 0.55 15.69 -5.49
C GLU A 35 -0.19 15.85 -6.82
N PHE A 36 -0.59 14.75 -7.46
CA PHE A 36 -1.42 14.79 -8.67
C PHE A 36 -2.85 15.28 -8.38
N GLN A 37 -3.47 14.86 -7.27
CA GLN A 37 -4.80 15.33 -6.88
C GLN A 37 -4.85 16.81 -6.51
N HIS A 38 -3.75 17.35 -5.98
CA HIS A 38 -3.63 18.76 -5.66
C HIS A 38 -3.45 19.64 -6.91
N LYS A 39 -3.02 19.05 -8.03
CA LYS A 39 -2.96 19.78 -9.30
C LYS A 39 -4.36 19.93 -9.88
N HIS A 40 -4.72 21.18 -10.18
CA HIS A 40 -6.03 21.51 -10.77
C HIS A 40 -6.19 20.92 -12.18
N TYR A 41 -5.08 20.79 -12.93
CA TYR A 41 -5.04 20.17 -14.24
C TYR A 41 -3.83 19.24 -14.33
N LEU A 42 -4.10 18.01 -14.76
CA LEU A 42 -3.08 17.00 -15.05
C LEU A 42 -2.83 16.99 -16.56
N THR A 43 -1.57 16.96 -16.95
CA THR A 43 -1.20 16.70 -18.34
C THR A 43 -1.49 15.22 -18.69
N PRO A 44 -1.65 14.87 -19.98
CA PRO A 44 -1.89 13.48 -20.39
C PRO A 44 -0.81 12.50 -19.89
N GLU A 45 0.44 12.96 -19.76
CA GLU A 45 1.53 12.16 -19.18
C GLU A 45 1.30 11.88 -17.69
N GLU A 46 0.86 12.90 -16.95
CA GLU A 46 0.54 12.78 -15.52
C GLU A 46 -0.72 11.95 -15.27
N GLU A 47 -1.73 12.00 -16.15
CA GLU A 47 -2.89 11.11 -16.06
C GLU A 47 -2.50 9.63 -16.21
N VAL A 48 -1.57 9.33 -17.13
CA VAL A 48 -1.01 7.99 -17.30
C VAL A 48 -0.23 7.57 -16.07
N GLU A 49 0.59 8.47 -15.50
CA GLU A 49 1.35 8.19 -14.29
C GLU A 49 0.44 7.99 -13.07
N MET A 50 -0.59 8.82 -12.92
CA MET A 50 -1.60 8.68 -11.86
C MET A 50 -2.29 7.32 -11.96
N LYS A 51 -2.69 6.89 -13.16
CA LYS A 51 -3.29 5.56 -13.38
C LYS A 51 -2.31 4.43 -13.07
N LYS A 52 -1.03 4.56 -13.43
CA LYS A 52 0.02 3.59 -13.06
C LYS A 52 0.18 3.51 -11.54
N ILE A 53 0.26 4.64 -10.86
CA ILE A 53 0.38 4.72 -9.39
C ILE A 53 -0.84 4.08 -8.72
N GLN A 54 -2.06 4.36 -9.19
CA GLN A 54 -3.27 3.69 -8.68
C GLN A 54 -3.19 2.17 -8.84
N LYS A 55 -2.71 1.68 -9.99
CA LYS A 55 -2.54 0.25 -10.24
C LYS A 55 -1.46 -0.37 -9.33
N LEU A 56 -0.32 0.30 -9.18
CA LEU A 56 0.75 -0.12 -8.27
C LEU A 56 0.25 -0.16 -6.82
N LYS A 57 -0.55 0.84 -6.41
CA LYS A 57 -1.15 0.91 -5.08
C LYS A 57 -2.10 -0.26 -4.83
N LEU A 58 -2.89 -0.66 -5.83
CA LEU A 58 -3.73 -1.86 -5.77
C LEU A 58 -2.89 -3.13 -5.60
N VAL A 59 -1.82 -3.28 -6.38
CA VAL A 59 -0.92 -4.45 -6.27
C VAL A 59 -0.24 -4.49 -4.91
N GLY A 60 0.26 -3.35 -4.40
CA GLY A 60 0.87 -3.24 -3.07
C GLY A 60 -0.12 -3.60 -1.97
N LYS A 61 -1.37 -3.13 -2.07
CA LYS A 61 -2.45 -3.53 -1.15
C LYS A 61 -2.70 -5.03 -1.19
N ASP A 62 -2.78 -5.62 -2.38
CA ASP A 62 -3.02 -7.06 -2.55
C ASP A 62 -1.92 -7.88 -1.89
N ARG A 63 -0.65 -7.50 -2.11
CA ARG A 63 0.52 -8.09 -1.44
C ARG A 63 0.47 -7.94 0.08
N MET A 64 0.13 -6.76 0.59
CA MET A 64 -0.01 -6.54 2.03
C MET A 64 -1.12 -7.41 2.62
N MET A 65 -2.25 -7.58 1.92
CA MET A 65 -3.33 -8.47 2.36
C MET A 65 -2.95 -9.95 2.31
N GLU A 66 -2.19 -10.38 1.31
CA GLU A 66 -1.64 -11.74 1.21
C GLU A 66 -0.71 -12.06 2.39
N ILE A 67 0.19 -11.13 2.71
CA ILE A 67 1.11 -11.25 3.85
C ILE A 67 0.34 -11.25 5.17
N LEU A 68 -0.58 -10.29 5.37
CA LEU A 68 -1.48 -10.26 6.52
C LEU A 68 -2.26 -11.56 6.69
N GLY A 69 -2.79 -12.11 5.59
CA GLY A 69 -3.52 -13.37 5.56
C GLY A 69 -2.65 -14.55 5.97
N ARG A 70 -1.39 -14.60 5.51
CA ARG A 70 -0.41 -15.59 5.97
C ARG A 70 -0.10 -15.47 7.45
N HIS A 71 0.15 -14.26 7.95
CA HIS A 71 0.42 -14.03 9.38
C HIS A 71 -0.79 -14.36 10.26
N ARG A 72 -2.01 -14.01 9.82
CA ARG A 72 -3.24 -14.34 10.55
C ARG A 72 -3.50 -15.85 10.60
N GLN A 73 -3.17 -16.59 9.54
CA GLN A 73 -3.26 -18.05 9.53
C GLN A 73 -2.15 -18.72 10.36
N ALA A 74 -0.92 -18.19 10.30
CA ALA A 74 0.21 -18.71 11.08
C ALA A 74 0.03 -18.48 12.59
N GLY A 75 -0.54 -17.33 13.00
CA GLY A 75 -0.82 -17.01 14.40
C GLY A 75 -2.06 -17.73 14.98
N ALA A 76 -2.87 -18.38 14.15
CA ALA A 76 -4.04 -19.16 14.60
C ALA A 76 -3.70 -20.63 14.93
N ALA A 77 -2.44 -21.05 14.73
CA ALA A 77 -1.96 -22.40 14.99
C ALA A 77 -1.08 -22.53 16.25
N GLN A 78 -1.07 -21.53 17.13
CA GLN A 78 -0.32 -21.55 18.39
C GLN A 78 -1.24 -21.52 19.61
#